data_AF-A0A5M5BXJ2-F1
#
_entry.id   AF-A0A5M5BXJ2-F1
#
_cell.length_a   1.000
_cell.length_b   1.000
_cell.length_c   1.000
_cell.angle_alpha   90.00
_cell.angle_beta   90.00
_cell.angle_gamma   90.00
#
_symmetry.space_group_name_H-M   'P 1'
#
loop_
_entity.id
_entity.type
_entity.pdbx_description
1 polymer ?
#
loop_
_entity_poly.entity_id
_entity_poly.type
_entity_poly.pdbx_seq_one_letter_code
_entity_poly.pdbx_strand_id
1 'polypeptide(L)'
;KYTHGAFGTYKFDTTDLTVFDLDGNGAWVTVNQKTVPTSGNLNSWYMVPSSIKQNNGVLMRNVAWTMTSADPPGKSALFGNSLTDLTPPTHGHRSAGKLFLGSYSYNHSTNVEIYNEGISFTSRPIKLKGTYTYVANNDQGGIVTVIVENREGGQTLKLAEGSEVLTATSSQKDFTVDLTYNTMFEKKATHLRVMFASSSNASNTQSVEDSKIKTTDNKGEAVSTGSELYIDKNIILEYK
;
A
#
# COMPACT_ATOMS: atom_id res chain seq x y z
N LYS A 1 -37.27 25.19 -1.09
CA LYS A 1 -38.65 24.71 -0.88
C LYS A 1 -38.57 23.26 -0.44
N TYR A 2 -38.90 23.00 0.82
CA TYR A 2 -38.99 21.64 1.37
C TYR A 2 -40.29 20.99 0.91
N THR A 3 -40.21 19.75 0.43
CA THR A 3 -41.36 18.84 0.34
C THR A 3 -40.96 17.51 0.95
N HIS A 4 -41.74 17.10 1.95
CA HIS A 4 -41.60 15.89 2.73
C HIS A 4 -42.24 14.73 1.94
N GLY A 5 -41.49 13.66 1.69
CA GLY A 5 -42.01 12.38 1.21
C GLY A 5 -41.74 11.33 2.28
N ALA A 6 -42.79 10.82 2.91
CA ALA A 6 -42.72 9.86 3.99
C ALA A 6 -42.46 8.43 3.47
N PHE A 7 -41.79 7.63 4.31
CA PHE A 7 -41.50 6.20 4.19
C PHE A 7 -40.18 5.81 3.50
N GLY A 8 -39.09 6.32 4.08
CA GLY A 8 -38.06 5.44 4.67
C GLY A 8 -37.09 4.76 3.71
N THR A 9 -36.40 5.52 2.87
CA THR A 9 -35.12 5.06 2.32
C THR A 9 -34.04 5.37 3.34
N TYR A 10 -33.44 4.35 3.97
CA TYR A 10 -32.19 4.51 4.69
C TYR A 10 -31.15 5.01 3.68
N LYS A 11 -30.85 6.31 3.69
CA LYS A 11 -29.71 6.85 2.96
C LYS A 11 -28.50 6.68 3.87
N PHE A 12 -27.71 5.66 3.60
CA PHE A 12 -26.39 5.53 4.18
C PHE A 12 -25.53 6.67 3.63
N ASP A 13 -24.90 7.45 4.50
CA ASP A 13 -23.94 8.49 4.11
C ASP A 13 -22.68 7.83 3.55
N THR A 14 -22.62 7.48 2.27
CA THR A 14 -21.38 6.91 1.70
C THR A 14 -20.35 8.03 1.51
N THR A 15 -19.23 7.99 2.23
CA THR A 15 -18.08 8.84 1.95
C THR A 15 -17.22 8.12 0.92
N ASP A 16 -17.11 8.70 -0.27
CA ASP A 16 -16.19 8.23 -1.30
C ASP A 16 -14.78 8.75 -0.99
N LEU A 17 -13.85 7.85 -0.79
CA LEU A 17 -12.42 8.13 -0.72
C LEU A 17 -11.84 7.85 -2.10
N THR A 18 -11.43 8.89 -2.82
CA THR A 18 -10.82 8.70 -4.15
C THR A 18 -9.32 8.55 -4.03
N VAL A 19 -8.76 7.58 -4.75
CA VAL A 19 -7.31 7.36 -4.82
C VAL A 19 -6.58 8.53 -5.51
N PHE A 20 -7.30 9.40 -6.24
CA PHE A 20 -6.69 10.50 -7.00
C PHE A 20 -6.25 11.73 -6.19
N ASP A 21 -6.55 11.79 -4.89
CA ASP A 21 -6.04 12.86 -4.02
C ASP A 21 -4.52 12.78 -3.76
N LEU A 22 -3.84 11.77 -4.35
CA LEU A 22 -2.39 11.56 -4.35
C LEU A 22 -1.57 12.80 -4.73
N ASP A 23 -2.12 13.70 -5.56
CA ASP A 23 -1.39 14.85 -6.09
C ASP A 23 -1.92 16.22 -5.63
N GLY A 24 -2.93 16.29 -4.74
CA GLY A 24 -3.60 17.57 -4.46
C GLY A 24 -4.26 17.78 -3.09
N ASN A 25 -4.59 16.73 -2.33
CA ASN A 25 -5.21 16.87 -1.00
C ASN A 25 -4.52 16.06 0.11
N GLY A 26 -3.35 15.47 -0.18
CA GLY A 26 -2.29 15.13 0.80
C GLY A 26 -2.57 13.98 1.76
N ALA A 27 -3.67 13.24 1.62
CA ALA A 27 -4.03 12.19 2.56
C ALA A 27 -3.42 10.82 2.21
N TRP A 28 -3.33 10.44 0.93
CA TRP A 28 -2.77 9.15 0.51
C TRP A 28 -1.29 9.25 0.21
N VAL A 29 -0.49 8.35 0.78
CA VAL A 29 0.97 8.28 0.57
C VAL A 29 1.42 6.86 0.26
N THR A 30 2.61 6.75 -0.33
CA THR A 30 3.25 5.49 -0.70
C THR A 30 4.63 5.35 -0.06
N VAL A 31 5.21 4.15 -0.13
CA VAL A 31 6.56 3.88 0.40
C VAL A 31 7.66 4.04 -0.65
N ASN A 32 7.38 4.69 -1.78
CA ASN A 32 8.35 4.87 -2.87
C ASN A 32 9.63 5.60 -2.45
N GLN A 33 9.58 6.48 -1.45
CA GLN A 33 10.79 7.14 -0.92
C GLN A 33 11.83 6.12 -0.41
N LYS A 34 11.39 4.96 0.09
CA LYS A 34 12.27 3.86 0.49
C LYS A 34 12.76 3.05 -0.70
N THR A 35 11.90 2.74 -1.66
CA THR A 35 12.28 1.83 -2.75
C THR A 35 12.92 2.52 -3.95
N VAL A 36 12.90 3.86 -3.97
CA VAL A 36 13.51 4.73 -4.99
C VAL A 36 14.42 5.79 -4.35
N PRO A 37 15.61 5.40 -3.88
CA PRO A 37 16.57 6.36 -3.33
C PRO A 37 16.97 7.42 -4.37
N THR A 38 17.22 8.65 -3.90
CA THR A 38 17.69 9.78 -4.72
C THR A 38 19.22 9.88 -4.78
N SER A 39 19.93 8.93 -4.19
CA SER A 39 21.39 8.88 -4.12
C SER A 39 21.89 7.44 -4.29
N GLY A 40 23.19 7.27 -4.52
CA GLY A 40 23.78 5.99 -4.92
C GLY A 40 23.67 5.76 -6.43
N ASN A 41 23.76 4.49 -6.84
CA ASN A 41 23.64 4.09 -8.24
C ASN A 41 22.17 4.03 -8.63
N LEU A 42 21.75 4.97 -9.49
CA LEU A 42 20.37 5.09 -9.97
C LEU A 42 20.09 4.08 -11.09
N ASN A 43 20.05 2.79 -10.74
CA ASN A 43 19.83 1.68 -11.67
C ASN A 43 18.56 0.90 -11.32
N SER A 44 17.79 0.48 -12.32
CA SER A 44 16.51 -0.23 -12.14
C SER A 44 16.64 -1.56 -11.38
N TRP A 45 17.83 -2.18 -11.37
CA TRP A 45 18.08 -3.36 -10.55
C TRP A 45 18.03 -3.05 -9.04
N TYR A 46 18.37 -1.83 -8.66
CA TYR A 46 18.54 -1.41 -7.27
C TYR A 46 17.40 -0.52 -6.76
N MET A 47 16.66 0.10 -7.66
CA MET A 47 15.54 0.97 -7.31
C MET A 47 14.35 0.76 -8.23
N VAL A 48 13.21 0.49 -7.63
CA VAL A 48 11.96 0.24 -8.34
C VAL A 48 10.83 0.91 -7.57
N PRO A 49 9.99 1.72 -8.24
CA PRO A 49 8.75 2.19 -7.64
C PRO A 49 7.90 1.00 -7.19
N SER A 50 7.60 0.96 -5.90
CA SER A 50 6.75 -0.04 -5.27
C SER A 50 5.27 0.25 -5.46
N SER A 51 4.93 1.50 -5.79
CA SER A 51 3.57 1.95 -6.10
C SER A 51 3.59 2.88 -7.30
N ILE A 52 2.71 2.68 -8.28
CA ILE A 52 2.56 3.55 -9.45
C ILE A 52 1.09 3.84 -9.70
N LYS A 53 0.80 5.06 -10.16
CA LYS A 53 -0.52 5.38 -10.69
C LYS A 53 -0.72 4.57 -11.98
N GLN A 54 -1.82 3.83 -12.04
CA GLN A 54 -2.16 3.01 -13.20
C GLN A 54 -3.62 3.20 -13.52
N ASN A 55 -3.94 3.56 -14.77
CA ASN A 55 -5.31 3.91 -15.16
C ASN A 55 -5.91 4.93 -14.18
N ASN A 56 -7.02 4.54 -13.53
CA ASN A 56 -7.68 5.34 -12.52
C ASN A 56 -7.25 5.01 -11.08
N GLY A 57 -6.49 3.95 -10.87
CA GLY A 57 -6.12 3.45 -9.56
C GLY A 57 -4.63 3.54 -9.27
N VAL A 58 -4.20 2.69 -8.34
CA VAL A 58 -2.79 2.51 -7.98
C VAL A 58 -2.45 1.04 -8.06
N LEU A 59 -1.37 0.73 -8.77
CA LEU A 59 -0.70 -0.56 -8.71
C LEU A 59 0.37 -0.50 -7.62
N MET A 60 0.26 -1.36 -6.63
CA MET A 60 1.31 -1.65 -5.65
C MET A 60 1.95 -2.98 -5.99
N ARG A 61 3.26 -3.12 -5.79
CA ARG A 61 3.98 -4.36 -6.04
C ARG A 61 5.10 -4.57 -5.05
N ASN A 62 5.38 -5.84 -4.78
CA ASN A 62 6.59 -6.21 -4.05
C ASN A 62 7.81 -5.85 -4.89
N VAL A 63 8.84 -5.26 -4.28
CA VAL A 63 10.07 -4.88 -4.97
C VAL A 63 11.29 -5.24 -4.15
N ALA A 64 12.37 -5.61 -4.83
CA ALA A 64 13.70 -5.63 -4.24
C ALA A 64 14.34 -4.25 -4.47
N TRP A 65 15.13 -3.82 -3.51
CA TRP A 65 15.85 -2.55 -3.59
C TRP A 65 17.15 -2.62 -2.81
N THR A 66 18.12 -1.80 -3.19
CA THR A 66 19.44 -1.74 -2.56
C THR A 66 20.00 -0.33 -2.71
N MET A 67 20.47 0.27 -1.62
CA MET A 67 21.27 1.50 -1.71
C MET A 67 22.75 1.11 -1.83
N THR A 68 23.33 1.34 -3.00
CA THR A 68 24.71 0.97 -3.32
C THR A 68 25.32 1.96 -4.30
N SER A 69 26.64 2.12 -4.30
CA SER A 69 27.39 2.86 -5.32
C SER A 69 27.98 1.95 -6.40
N ALA A 70 27.85 0.62 -6.26
CA ALA A 70 28.40 -0.33 -7.20
C ALA A 70 27.50 -0.48 -8.44
N ASP A 71 28.10 -0.72 -9.60
CA ASP A 71 27.35 -1.14 -10.79
C ASP A 71 26.75 -2.53 -10.62
N PRO A 72 25.60 -2.82 -11.24
CA PRO A 72 25.13 -4.20 -11.34
C PRO A 72 26.20 -5.06 -12.04
N PRO A 73 26.33 -6.35 -11.69
CA PRO A 73 27.29 -7.24 -12.33
C PRO A 73 27.20 -7.19 -13.86
N GLY A 74 28.23 -6.66 -14.50
CA GLY A 74 28.34 -6.66 -15.95
C GLY A 74 28.77 -8.03 -16.49
N LYS A 75 28.46 -8.29 -17.76
CA LYS A 75 29.20 -9.27 -18.57
C LYS A 75 30.25 -8.55 -19.41
N SER A 76 31.30 -9.28 -19.78
CA SER A 76 32.30 -8.80 -20.76
C SER A 76 31.61 -8.35 -22.05
N ALA A 77 31.97 -7.15 -22.53
CA ALA A 77 31.43 -6.49 -23.72
C ALA A 77 31.62 -7.30 -25.03
N LEU A 78 32.33 -8.42 -25.00
CA LEU A 78 32.56 -9.31 -26.13
C LEU A 78 31.42 -10.33 -26.34
N PHE A 79 30.53 -10.55 -25.36
CA PHE A 79 29.61 -11.71 -25.37
C PHE A 79 28.17 -11.43 -24.88
N GLY A 80 27.76 -10.17 -24.72
CA GLY A 80 26.41 -9.82 -24.26
C GLY A 80 25.86 -8.60 -24.98
N ASN A 81 24.81 -8.80 -25.77
CA ASN A 81 24.13 -7.72 -26.52
C ASN A 81 22.72 -7.42 -25.95
N SER A 82 22.27 -8.11 -24.90
CA SER A 82 20.93 -8.01 -24.32
C SER A 82 20.94 -8.06 -22.79
N LEU A 83 19.99 -7.36 -22.14
CA LEU A 83 19.78 -7.38 -20.68
C LEU A 83 19.53 -8.79 -20.14
N THR A 84 18.94 -9.68 -20.96
CA THR A 84 18.66 -11.08 -20.61
C THR A 84 19.92 -11.90 -20.31
N ASP A 85 21.06 -11.48 -20.85
CA ASP A 85 22.34 -12.17 -20.69
C ASP A 85 23.07 -11.77 -19.42
N LEU A 86 22.63 -10.69 -18.75
CA LEU A 86 23.23 -10.17 -17.54
C LEU A 86 22.92 -11.05 -16.32
N THR A 87 23.83 -10.99 -15.35
CA THR A 87 23.65 -11.62 -14.04
C THR A 87 22.93 -10.61 -13.13
N PRO A 88 21.73 -10.92 -12.63
CA PRO A 88 21.06 -10.06 -11.65
C PRO A 88 21.97 -9.81 -10.44
N PRO A 89 22.02 -8.58 -9.90
CA PRO A 89 22.72 -8.33 -8.65
C PRO A 89 22.04 -9.03 -7.48
N THR A 90 22.78 -9.15 -6.37
CA THR A 90 22.17 -9.48 -5.08
C THR A 90 21.46 -8.26 -4.53
N HIS A 91 20.22 -8.45 -4.07
CA HIS A 91 19.42 -7.39 -3.46
C HIS A 91 19.55 -7.40 -1.95
N GLY A 92 19.82 -6.22 -1.37
CA GLY A 92 19.95 -6.02 0.08
C GLY A 92 18.61 -6.08 0.81
N HIS A 93 17.54 -5.57 0.19
CA HIS A 93 16.23 -5.45 0.82
C HIS A 93 15.08 -5.86 -0.09
N ARG A 94 13.96 -6.24 0.54
CA ARG A 94 12.66 -6.46 -0.12
C ARG A 94 11.56 -5.77 0.65
N SER A 95 10.59 -5.21 -0.06
CA SER A 95 9.46 -4.49 0.55
C SER A 95 8.18 -4.71 -0.23
N ALA A 96 7.06 -4.77 0.49
CA ALA A 96 5.75 -4.67 -0.14
C ALA A 96 5.50 -3.22 -0.57
N GLY A 97 4.86 -3.04 -1.72
CA GLY A 97 4.27 -1.77 -2.10
C GLY A 97 3.10 -1.46 -1.16
N LYS A 98 3.02 -0.22 -0.69
CA LYS A 98 1.97 0.24 0.23
C LYS A 98 1.34 1.53 -0.27
N LEU A 99 0.04 1.68 -0.02
CA LEU A 99 -0.75 2.88 -0.19
C LEU A 99 -1.55 3.08 1.08
N PHE A 100 -1.36 4.20 1.79
CA PHE A 100 -2.03 4.41 3.07
C PHE A 100 -2.37 5.87 3.34
N LEU A 101 -3.33 6.08 4.23
CA LEU A 101 -3.71 7.40 4.72
C LEU A 101 -2.67 7.91 5.71
N GLY A 102 -2.15 9.13 5.55
CA GLY A 102 -1.22 9.77 6.49
C GLY A 102 -0.01 10.40 5.80
N SER A 103 1.17 10.25 6.40
CA SER A 103 2.44 10.66 5.79
C SER A 103 3.54 9.60 5.97
N TYR A 104 4.50 9.62 5.05
CA TYR A 104 5.61 8.66 5.00
C TYR A 104 6.93 9.40 4.87
N SER A 105 7.98 8.90 5.53
CA SER A 105 9.35 9.29 5.24
C SER A 105 10.32 8.14 5.46
N TYR A 106 11.39 8.14 4.66
CA TYR A 106 12.48 7.20 4.79
C TYR A 106 13.82 7.91 4.60
N ASN A 107 14.74 7.71 5.53
CA ASN A 107 16.09 8.25 5.46
C ASN A 107 17.10 7.14 5.17
N HIS A 108 17.57 7.09 3.92
CA HIS A 108 18.54 6.11 3.43
C HIS A 108 19.92 6.15 4.11
N SER A 109 20.30 7.27 4.72
CA SER A 109 21.58 7.40 5.43
C SER A 109 21.54 6.83 6.84
N THR A 110 20.36 6.76 7.45
CA THR A 110 20.17 6.31 8.84
C THR A 110 19.30 5.05 8.95
N ASN A 111 18.72 4.59 7.84
CA ASN A 111 17.71 3.53 7.78
C ASN A 111 16.51 3.77 8.70
N VAL A 112 16.20 5.04 8.98
CA VAL A 112 15.04 5.43 9.76
C VAL A 112 13.82 5.52 8.84
N GLU A 113 12.82 4.70 9.14
CA GLU A 113 11.53 4.64 8.45
C GLU A 113 10.43 5.13 9.39
N ILE A 114 9.64 6.11 8.95
CA ILE A 114 8.56 6.69 9.76
C ILE A 114 7.24 6.59 9.00
N TYR A 115 6.29 5.88 9.61
CA TYR A 115 4.90 5.79 9.21
C TYR A 115 4.05 6.64 10.15
N ASN A 116 3.54 7.77 9.67
CA ASN A 116 2.54 8.55 10.39
C ASN A 116 1.17 8.23 9.80
N GLU A 117 0.64 7.07 10.17
CA GLU A 117 -0.62 6.59 9.60
C GLU A 117 -1.83 7.31 10.19
N GLY A 118 -2.82 7.51 9.35
CA GLY A 118 -4.14 8.03 9.66
C GLY A 118 -4.32 9.51 9.36
N ILE A 119 -5.58 9.87 9.14
CA ILE A 119 -6.05 11.25 8.99
C ILE A 119 -7.11 11.56 10.03
N SER A 120 -7.32 12.84 10.31
CA SER A 120 -8.45 13.30 11.12
C SER A 120 -9.77 12.83 10.51
N PHE A 121 -10.58 12.13 11.31
CA PHE A 121 -11.80 11.51 10.85
C PHE A 121 -12.74 11.20 12.03
N THR A 122 -13.93 11.79 12.03
CA THR A 122 -14.83 11.80 13.21
C THR A 122 -15.98 10.81 13.12
N SER A 123 -16.12 10.10 12.01
CA SER A 123 -17.23 9.17 11.77
C SER A 123 -16.87 7.74 12.17
N ARG A 124 -17.89 6.88 12.31
CA ARG A 124 -17.74 5.46 12.67
C ARG A 124 -18.26 4.54 11.57
N PRO A 125 -17.50 4.32 10.48
CA PRO A 125 -17.88 3.40 9.42
C PRO A 125 -17.93 1.98 9.96
N ILE A 126 -18.79 1.15 9.37
CA ILE A 126 -18.90 -0.27 9.66
C ILE A 126 -18.27 -1.14 8.58
N LYS A 127 -18.04 -0.60 7.37
CA LYS A 127 -17.34 -1.31 6.30
C LYS A 127 -16.49 -0.36 5.46
N LEU A 128 -15.46 -0.92 4.83
CA LEU A 128 -14.79 -0.33 3.69
C LEU A 128 -14.97 -1.26 2.48
N LYS A 129 -15.31 -0.69 1.33
CA LYS A 129 -15.50 -1.43 0.07
C LYS A 129 -14.66 -0.83 -1.04
N GLY A 130 -14.37 -1.63 -2.04
CA GLY A 130 -13.73 -1.18 -3.27
C GLY A 130 -13.57 -2.32 -4.24
N THR A 131 -12.75 -2.10 -5.26
CA THR A 131 -12.45 -3.12 -6.26
C THR A 131 -10.95 -3.24 -6.49
N TYR A 132 -10.49 -4.44 -6.85
CA TYR A 132 -9.09 -4.74 -7.02
C TYR A 132 -8.83 -5.77 -8.12
N THR A 133 -7.58 -5.85 -8.56
CA THR A 133 -7.01 -7.07 -9.15
C THR A 133 -5.75 -7.47 -8.38
N TYR A 134 -5.43 -8.76 -8.40
CA TYR A 134 -4.23 -9.26 -7.72
C TYR A 134 -3.54 -10.35 -8.54
N VAL A 135 -2.23 -10.18 -8.73
CA VAL A 135 -1.33 -11.17 -9.35
C VAL A 135 -0.39 -11.66 -8.27
N ALA A 136 -0.46 -12.95 -7.95
CA ALA A 136 0.37 -13.54 -6.90
C ALA A 136 1.77 -13.92 -7.41
N ASN A 137 2.79 -13.66 -6.59
CA ASN A 137 4.12 -14.25 -6.72
C ASN A 137 4.52 -14.81 -5.34
N ASN A 138 4.26 -16.10 -5.13
CA ASN A 138 4.57 -16.82 -3.89
C ASN A 138 4.01 -16.15 -2.62
N ASP A 139 2.84 -15.55 -2.73
CA ASP A 139 2.16 -14.82 -1.67
C ASP A 139 0.67 -15.20 -1.65
N GLN A 140 0.04 -15.13 -0.48
CA GLN A 140 -1.35 -15.54 -0.30
C GLN A 140 -2.33 -14.52 -0.90
N GLY A 141 -1.95 -13.25 -0.92
CA GLY A 141 -2.79 -12.14 -1.36
C GLY A 141 -2.16 -10.80 -1.02
N GLY A 142 -2.73 -9.72 -1.56
CA GLY A 142 -2.53 -8.39 -0.99
C GLY A 142 -3.31 -8.29 0.32
N ILE A 143 -3.13 -7.22 1.08
CA ILE A 143 -3.92 -6.99 2.30
C ILE A 143 -4.42 -5.56 2.34
N VAL A 144 -5.67 -5.40 2.78
CA VAL A 144 -6.21 -4.13 3.22
C VAL A 144 -6.43 -4.21 4.72
N THR A 145 -6.01 -3.17 5.45
CA THR A 145 -6.26 -3.01 6.88
C THR A 145 -6.89 -1.66 7.14
N VAL A 146 -7.92 -1.65 7.98
CA VAL A 146 -8.69 -0.45 8.33
C VAL A 146 -8.82 -0.38 9.83
N ILE A 147 -8.47 0.77 10.40
CA ILE A 147 -8.49 0.98 11.86
C ILE A 147 -9.10 2.34 12.16
N VAL A 148 -10.07 2.38 13.06
CA VAL A 148 -10.67 3.62 13.58
C VAL A 148 -10.14 3.86 14.99
N GLU A 149 -9.72 5.09 15.28
CA GLU A 149 -9.02 5.43 16.52
C GLU A 149 -9.58 6.66 17.23
N ASN A 150 -9.44 6.66 18.56
CA ASN A 150 -9.51 7.85 19.39
C ASN A 150 -8.07 8.25 19.77
N ARG A 151 -7.66 9.47 19.42
CA ARG A 151 -6.36 10.05 19.77
C ARG A 151 -6.59 11.27 20.64
N GLU A 152 -6.67 11.07 21.95
CA GLU A 152 -6.95 12.12 22.95
C GLU A 152 -5.96 12.02 24.11
N GLY A 153 -5.53 13.17 24.65
CA GLY A 153 -4.66 13.20 25.84
C GLY A 153 -3.32 12.47 25.66
N GLY A 154 -2.78 12.43 24.44
CA GLY A 154 -1.53 11.72 24.12
C GLY A 154 -1.65 10.20 24.03
N GLN A 155 -2.88 9.65 24.14
CA GLN A 155 -3.13 8.22 24.00
C GLN A 155 -3.82 7.92 22.66
N THR A 156 -3.41 6.82 22.03
CA THR A 156 -4.08 6.27 20.85
C THR A 156 -4.82 5.00 21.24
N LEU A 157 -6.14 5.02 21.16
CA LEU A 157 -7.02 3.88 21.41
C LEU A 157 -7.64 3.40 20.10
N LYS A 158 -7.43 2.13 19.77
CA LYS A 158 -8.10 1.45 18.66
C LYS A 158 -9.57 1.23 19.02
N LEU A 159 -10.49 1.84 18.30
CA LEU A 159 -11.95 1.71 18.50
C LEU A 159 -12.56 0.60 17.67
N ALA A 160 -12.08 0.44 16.43
CA ALA A 160 -12.45 -0.66 15.55
C ALA A 160 -11.30 -1.08 14.67
N GLU A 161 -11.35 -2.32 14.20
CA GLU A 161 -10.46 -2.82 13.17
C GLU A 161 -11.17 -3.78 12.23
N GLY A 162 -10.61 -3.91 11.03
CA GLY A 162 -10.94 -4.91 10.05
C GLY A 162 -9.78 -5.09 9.08
N SER A 163 -9.65 -6.28 8.53
CA SER A 163 -8.66 -6.58 7.50
C SER A 163 -9.20 -7.62 6.54
N GLU A 164 -8.80 -7.55 5.27
CA GLU A 164 -9.14 -8.55 4.27
C GLU A 164 -7.91 -8.89 3.42
N VAL A 165 -7.71 -10.18 3.14
CA VAL A 165 -6.69 -10.67 2.22
C VAL A 165 -7.25 -10.73 0.81
N LEU A 166 -6.64 -9.96 -0.09
CA LEU A 166 -7.06 -9.79 -1.48
C LEU A 166 -6.34 -10.83 -2.36
N THR A 167 -6.98 -11.97 -2.54
CA THR A 167 -6.42 -13.15 -3.26
C THR A 167 -6.39 -12.96 -4.78
N ALA A 168 -5.62 -13.80 -5.47
CA ALA A 168 -5.48 -13.74 -6.93
C ALA A 168 -6.82 -13.72 -7.70
N THR A 169 -6.87 -12.86 -8.71
CA THR A 169 -8.04 -12.71 -9.58
C THR A 169 -7.59 -12.25 -10.98
N SER A 170 -8.15 -12.86 -12.02
CA SER A 170 -7.85 -12.53 -13.43
C SER A 170 -8.64 -11.33 -13.96
N SER A 171 -9.65 -10.88 -13.22
CA SER A 171 -10.48 -9.71 -13.53
C SER A 171 -10.74 -8.88 -12.28
N GLN A 172 -11.25 -7.67 -12.48
CA GLN A 172 -11.64 -6.78 -11.38
C GLN A 172 -12.65 -7.48 -10.46
N LYS A 173 -12.38 -7.46 -9.15
CA LYS A 173 -13.17 -8.13 -8.12
C LYS A 173 -13.48 -7.15 -6.99
N ASP A 174 -14.69 -7.22 -6.47
CA ASP A 174 -15.11 -6.44 -5.31
C ASP A 174 -14.48 -7.01 -4.02
N PHE A 175 -14.16 -6.12 -3.08
CA PHE A 175 -13.79 -6.51 -1.73
C PHE A 175 -14.59 -5.72 -0.70
N THR A 176 -14.70 -6.29 0.50
CA THR A 176 -15.34 -5.66 1.66
C THR A 176 -14.51 -5.97 2.88
N VAL A 177 -14.27 -4.96 3.70
CA VAL A 177 -13.64 -5.06 5.02
C VAL A 177 -14.69 -4.68 6.04
N ASP A 178 -15.18 -5.65 6.81
CA ASP A 178 -16.08 -5.39 7.93
C ASP A 178 -15.29 -4.88 9.15
N LEU A 179 -15.80 -3.84 9.80
CA LEU A 179 -15.19 -3.23 10.98
C LEU A 179 -15.88 -3.68 12.26
N THR A 180 -15.11 -4.27 13.18
CA THR A 180 -15.61 -4.67 14.50
C THR A 180 -15.24 -3.62 15.52
N TYR A 181 -16.24 -2.93 16.08
CA TYR A 181 -16.03 -1.98 17.18
C TYR A 181 -15.92 -2.69 18.52
N ASN A 182 -15.02 -2.21 19.35
CA ASN A 182 -14.97 -2.61 20.75
C ASN A 182 -16.10 -1.95 21.57
N THR A 183 -16.10 -2.26 22.86
CA THR A 183 -17.12 -1.81 23.81
C THR A 183 -16.92 -0.38 24.35
N MET A 184 -15.91 0.36 23.88
CA MET A 184 -15.65 1.76 24.28
C MET A 184 -16.54 2.73 23.49
N PHE A 185 -17.85 2.69 23.76
CA PHE A 185 -18.85 3.49 23.06
C PHE A 185 -18.80 4.99 23.42
N GLU A 186 -18.25 5.32 24.58
CA GLU A 186 -18.10 6.69 25.09
C GLU A 186 -16.99 7.48 24.40
N LYS A 187 -16.01 6.79 23.81
CA LYS A 187 -14.91 7.44 23.08
C LYS A 187 -15.38 7.91 21.71
N LYS A 188 -14.93 9.06 21.23
CA LYS A 188 -15.27 9.53 19.89
C LYS A 188 -14.25 9.02 18.86
N ALA A 189 -14.69 8.70 17.65
CA ALA A 189 -13.73 8.52 16.56
C ALA A 189 -13.05 9.87 16.29
N THR A 190 -11.74 9.82 16.08
CA THR A 190 -10.93 11.02 15.79
C THR A 190 -10.03 10.81 14.59
N HIS A 191 -9.66 9.56 14.30
CA HIS A 191 -8.77 9.22 13.19
C HIS A 191 -9.20 7.94 12.49
N LEU A 192 -8.90 7.88 11.20
CA LEU A 192 -9.07 6.72 10.36
C LEU A 192 -7.72 6.36 9.74
N ARG A 193 -7.30 5.11 9.90
CA ARG A 193 -6.19 4.51 9.16
C ARG A 193 -6.75 3.54 8.13
N VAL A 194 -6.25 3.65 6.91
CA VAL A 194 -6.45 2.67 5.84
C VAL A 194 -5.09 2.43 5.22
N MET A 195 -4.73 1.15 5.06
CA MET A 195 -3.53 0.74 4.35
C MET A 195 -3.87 -0.41 3.41
N PHE A 196 -3.48 -0.27 2.16
CA PHE A 196 -3.37 -1.35 1.20
C PHE A 196 -1.89 -1.73 1.06
N ALA A 197 -1.61 -3.02 0.96
CA ALA A 197 -0.27 -3.52 0.66
C ALA A 197 -0.32 -4.68 -0.33
N SER A 198 0.69 -4.75 -1.21
CA SER A 198 0.82 -5.80 -2.24
C SER A 198 1.09 -7.19 -1.70
N SER A 199 1.21 -7.35 -0.37
CA SER A 199 1.51 -8.60 0.29
C SER A 199 0.79 -8.70 1.63
N SER A 200 0.20 -9.86 1.91
CA SER A 200 -0.32 -10.26 3.21
C SER A 200 0.78 -10.40 4.28
N ASN A 201 2.03 -10.47 3.85
CA ASN A 201 3.22 -10.48 4.71
C ASN A 201 3.84 -9.09 4.90
N ALA A 202 3.19 -8.03 4.41
CA ALA A 202 3.67 -6.65 4.58
C ALA A 202 3.90 -6.31 6.05
N SER A 203 4.96 -5.55 6.31
CA SER A 203 5.34 -5.12 7.64
C SER A 203 5.93 -3.72 7.61
N ASN A 204 5.80 -3.00 8.72
CA ASN A 204 6.53 -1.74 8.94
C ASN A 204 7.96 -1.99 9.49
N THR A 205 8.39 -3.27 9.61
CA THR A 205 9.74 -3.66 10.03
C THR A 205 10.50 -4.27 8.85
N GLN A 206 11.59 -3.62 8.43
CA GLN A 206 12.35 -4.02 7.24
C GLN A 206 12.88 -5.46 7.31
N SER A 207 13.39 -5.92 8.46
CA SER A 207 13.89 -7.30 8.60
C SER A 207 12.80 -8.36 8.43
N VAL A 208 11.55 -8.05 8.79
CA VAL A 208 10.40 -8.92 8.53
C VAL A 208 10.12 -8.94 7.03
N GLU A 209 10.12 -7.78 6.37
CA GLU A 209 9.90 -7.72 4.92
C GLU A 209 11.01 -8.45 4.14
N ASP A 210 12.28 -8.30 4.52
CA ASP A 210 13.41 -8.99 3.90
C ASP A 210 13.26 -10.51 3.93
N SER A 211 12.69 -11.05 5.02
CA SER A 211 12.48 -12.49 5.19
C SER A 211 11.24 -13.01 4.46
N LYS A 212 10.15 -12.25 4.46
CA LYS A 212 8.83 -12.73 4.02
C LYS A 212 8.43 -12.27 2.63
N ILE A 213 8.80 -11.06 2.22
CA ILE A 213 8.47 -10.54 0.90
C ILE A 213 9.28 -11.27 -0.16
N LYS A 214 8.59 -11.71 -1.21
CA LYS A 214 9.18 -12.45 -2.33
C LYS A 214 9.16 -11.59 -3.60
N THR A 215 10.25 -11.71 -4.34
CA THR A 215 10.43 -11.11 -5.66
C THR A 215 11.10 -12.11 -6.59
N THR A 216 10.94 -11.90 -7.88
CA THR A 216 11.57 -12.63 -8.97
C THR A 216 12.30 -11.62 -9.84
N ASP A 217 13.52 -11.95 -10.25
CA ASP A 217 14.29 -11.12 -11.16
C ASP A 217 13.70 -11.20 -12.58
N ASN A 218 13.33 -10.04 -13.12
CA ASN A 218 12.97 -9.86 -14.51
C ASN A 218 14.16 -9.23 -15.25
N LYS A 219 14.94 -10.07 -15.94
CA LYS A 219 16.12 -9.61 -16.69
C LYS A 219 15.77 -8.74 -17.88
N GLY A 220 14.60 -8.92 -18.51
CA GLY A 220 14.18 -8.12 -19.66
C GLY A 220 13.95 -6.65 -19.31
N GLU A 221 13.58 -6.39 -18.06
CA GLU A 221 13.34 -5.05 -17.52
C GLU A 221 14.42 -4.58 -16.54
N ALA A 222 15.39 -5.45 -16.23
CA ALA A 222 16.43 -5.21 -15.24
C ALA A 222 15.86 -4.78 -13.88
N VAL A 223 14.87 -5.52 -13.36
CA VAL A 223 14.20 -5.26 -12.07
C VAL A 223 14.00 -6.57 -11.29
N SER A 224 13.72 -6.46 -9.99
CA SER A 224 13.25 -7.57 -9.17
C SER A 224 11.93 -7.19 -8.51
N THR A 225 10.83 -7.81 -8.96
CA THR A 225 9.46 -7.50 -8.53
C THR A 225 8.72 -8.77 -8.14
N GLY A 226 7.64 -8.64 -7.38
CA GLY A 226 6.83 -9.78 -6.92
C GLY A 226 5.35 -9.55 -7.13
N SER A 227 4.55 -9.95 -6.15
CA SER A 227 3.09 -9.84 -6.21
C SER A 227 2.63 -8.42 -6.47
N GLU A 228 1.55 -8.28 -7.22
CA GLU A 228 1.00 -6.99 -7.62
C GLU A 228 -0.46 -6.88 -7.19
N LEU A 229 -0.78 -5.80 -6.47
CA LEU A 229 -2.13 -5.42 -6.07
C LEU A 229 -2.50 -4.12 -6.77
N TYR A 230 -3.51 -4.16 -7.62
CA TYR A 230 -4.13 -2.97 -8.17
C TYR A 230 -5.39 -2.64 -7.38
N ILE A 231 -5.53 -1.40 -6.93
CA ILE A 231 -6.73 -0.86 -6.29
C ILE A 231 -7.33 0.21 -7.20
N ASP A 232 -8.60 0.07 -7.57
CA ASP A 232 -9.30 1.08 -8.36
C ASP A 232 -9.63 2.33 -7.53
N LYS A 233 -9.96 3.43 -8.21
CA LYS A 233 -10.18 4.74 -7.57
C LYS A 233 -11.27 4.78 -6.51
N ASN A 234 -12.27 3.90 -6.61
CA ASN A 234 -13.51 3.99 -5.84
C ASN A 234 -13.35 3.17 -4.55
N ILE A 235 -13.00 3.86 -3.45
CA ILE A 235 -13.04 3.30 -2.09
C ILE A 235 -14.21 3.93 -1.35
N ILE A 236 -15.07 3.11 -0.77
CA ILE A 236 -16.34 3.55 -0.17
C ILE A 236 -16.37 3.13 1.29
N LEU A 237 -16.63 4.09 2.18
CA LEU A 237 -16.98 3.79 3.58
C LEU A 237 -18.50 3.65 3.71
N GLU A 238 -18.94 2.54 4.30
CA GLU A 238 -20.34 2.30 4.65
C GLU A 238 -20.56 2.53 6.14
N TYR A 239 -21.70 3.11 6.47
CA TYR A 239 -22.11 3.48 7.83
C TYR A 239 -23.44 2.81 8.17
N LYS A 240 -23.85 2.84 9.44
CA LYS A 240 -25.20 2.42 9.85
C LYS A 240 -26.14 3.61 9.86
#